data_AF-A0A257PYG7-F1
#
_entry.id   AF-A0A257PYG7-F1
#
_cell.length_a   1.000
_cell.length_b   1.000
_cell.length_c   1.000
_cell.angle_alpha   90.00
_cell.angle_beta   90.00
_cell.angle_gamma   90.00
#
_symmetry.space_group_name_H-M   'P 1'
#
loop_
_entity.id
_entity.type
_entity.pdbx_description
1 polymer ?
#
loop_
_entity_poly.entity_id
_entity_poly.type
_entity_poly.pdbx_seq_one_letter_code
_entity_poly.pdbx_strand_id
1 'polypeptide(L)'
;MKPRTLARLDLLAATSETQIRNEIVRLTSNITQIAQQRVVLATYGARLNQSWREGGVVVAATAQLAGYFANASYNADTQISAMEQQVRAQLNAALQNLETVQERRRNLKQSARNANQIVDAEAERRQDRDLTSQYHGKPRLSQ
;
A
#
# COMPACT_ATOMS: atom_id res chain seq x y z
N MET A 1 -10.59 9.94 24.47
CA MET A 1 -9.37 10.52 23.85
C MET A 1 -9.72 11.93 23.36
N LYS A 2 -8.83 12.94 23.48
CA LYS A 2 -9.15 14.32 23.08
C LYS A 2 -9.29 14.44 21.55
N PRO A 3 -10.21 15.28 21.02
CA PRO A 3 -10.39 15.47 19.57
C PRO A 3 -9.11 15.80 18.81
N ARG A 4 -8.24 16.65 19.40
CA ARG A 4 -6.95 17.02 18.81
C ARG A 4 -6.00 15.83 18.62
N THR A 5 -6.01 14.87 19.55
CA THR A 5 -5.21 13.64 19.43
C THR A 5 -5.74 12.76 18.31
N LEU A 6 -7.07 12.61 18.20
CA LEU A 6 -7.70 11.83 17.15
C LEU A 6 -7.42 12.42 15.75
N ALA A 7 -7.47 13.74 15.61
CA ALA A 7 -7.11 14.42 14.36
C ALA A 7 -5.65 14.17 13.96
N ARG A 8 -4.71 14.21 14.92
CA ARG A 8 -3.30 13.91 14.65
C ARG A 8 -3.10 12.44 14.23
N LEU A 9 -3.82 11.51 14.86
CA LEU A 9 -3.75 10.09 14.49
C LEU A 9 -4.35 9.83 13.10
N ASP A 10 -5.45 10.49 12.72
CA ASP A 10 -6.00 10.37 11.36
C ASP A 10 -5.04 10.94 10.31
N LEU A 11 -4.37 12.06 10.59
CA LEU A 11 -3.37 12.61 9.68
C LEU A 11 -2.19 11.65 9.46
N LEU A 12 -1.66 11.05 10.53
CA LEU A 12 -0.61 10.04 10.42
C LEU A 12 -1.08 8.81 9.64
N ALA A 13 -2.30 8.34 9.89
CA ALA A 13 -2.88 7.22 9.16
C ALA A 13 -3.11 7.56 7.67
N ALA A 14 -3.52 8.78 7.34
CA ALA A 14 -3.67 9.26 5.96
C ALA A 14 -2.33 9.32 5.21
N THR A 15 -1.26 9.77 5.87
CA THR A 15 0.09 9.74 5.32
C THR A 15 0.55 8.31 5.04
N SER A 16 0.34 7.40 6.00
CA SER A 16 0.65 5.97 5.83
C SER A 16 -0.15 5.35 4.68
N GLU A 17 -1.45 5.66 4.57
CA GLU A 17 -2.28 5.18 3.46
C GLU A 17 -1.73 5.64 2.10
N THR A 18 -1.29 6.89 2.00
CA THR A 18 -0.71 7.46 0.77
C THR A 18 0.60 6.75 0.40
N GLN A 19 1.46 6.50 1.39
CA GLN A 19 2.72 5.78 1.19
C GLN A 19 2.47 4.35 0.68
N ILE A 20 1.52 3.63 1.29
CA ILE A 20 1.15 2.27 0.88
C ILE A 20 0.58 2.27 -0.55
N ARG A 21 -0.27 3.25 -0.91
CA ARG A 21 -0.80 3.39 -2.28
C ARG A 21 0.32 3.61 -3.30
N ASN A 22 1.29 4.47 -2.99
CA ASN A 22 2.45 4.70 -3.87
C ASN A 22 3.30 3.44 -4.01
N GLU A 23 3.48 2.68 -2.91
CA GLU A 23 4.17 1.40 -2.94
C GLU A 23 3.45 0.37 -3.81
N ILE A 24 2.12 0.26 -3.72
CA ILE A 24 1.30 -0.59 -4.59
C ILE A 24 1.54 -0.25 -6.06
N VAL A 25 1.48 1.04 -6.42
CA VAL A 25 1.74 1.49 -7.81
C VAL A 25 3.13 1.07 -8.28
N ARG A 26 4.16 1.25 -7.43
CA ARG A 26 5.53 0.82 -7.74
C ARG A 26 5.61 -0.69 -7.94
N LEU A 27 5.01 -1.49 -7.06
CA LEU A 27 5.02 -2.95 -7.15
C LEU A 27 4.29 -3.45 -8.40
N THR A 28 3.15 -2.85 -8.75
CA THR A 28 2.44 -3.15 -9.99
C THR A 28 3.27 -2.82 -11.24
N SER A 29 3.98 -1.69 -11.23
CA SER A 29 4.93 -1.34 -12.29
C SER A 29 6.05 -2.38 -12.40
N ASN A 30 6.61 -2.83 -11.27
CA ASN A 30 7.65 -3.87 -11.25
C ASN A 30 7.16 -5.20 -11.84
N ILE A 31 5.93 -5.63 -11.53
CA ILE A 31 5.33 -6.83 -12.14
C ILE A 31 5.23 -6.67 -13.66
N THR A 32 4.84 -5.49 -14.13
CA THR A 32 4.72 -5.21 -15.57
C THR A 32 6.10 -5.26 -16.26
N GLN A 33 7.13 -4.70 -15.63
CA GLN A 33 8.51 -4.76 -16.13
C GLN A 33 9.04 -6.20 -16.15
N ILE A 34 8.77 -6.98 -15.09
CA ILE A 34 9.11 -8.41 -15.04
C ILE A 34 8.43 -9.17 -16.18
N ALA A 35 7.15 -8.92 -16.43
CA ALA A 35 6.43 -9.55 -17.54
C ALA A 35 7.07 -9.21 -18.90
N GLN A 36 7.49 -7.94 -19.10
CA GLN A 36 8.21 -7.53 -20.30
C GLN A 36 9.57 -8.25 -20.44
N GLN A 37 10.33 -8.39 -19.35
CA GLN A 37 11.60 -9.14 -19.36
C GLN A 37 11.40 -10.60 -19.77
N ARG A 38 10.33 -11.25 -19.29
CA ARG A 38 9.98 -12.62 -19.70
C ARG A 38 9.67 -12.71 -21.19
N VAL A 39 8.92 -11.76 -21.75
CA VAL A 39 8.63 -11.70 -23.19
C VAL A 39 9.92 -11.52 -24.00
N VAL A 40 10.83 -10.66 -23.57
CA VAL A 40 12.12 -10.45 -24.24
C VAL A 40 12.95 -11.73 -24.24
N LEU A 41 13.07 -12.40 -23.09
CA LEU A 41 13.80 -13.68 -22.99
C LEU A 41 13.18 -14.78 -23.85
N ALA A 42 11.85 -14.91 -23.85
CA ALA A 42 11.15 -15.88 -24.67
C ALA A 42 11.37 -15.62 -26.17
N THR A 43 11.28 -14.36 -26.59
CA THR A 43 11.53 -13.95 -27.99
C THR A 43 12.98 -14.24 -28.40
N TYR A 44 13.94 -13.95 -27.52
CA TYR A 44 15.34 -14.22 -27.76
C TYR A 44 15.63 -15.72 -27.87
N GLY A 45 15.06 -16.53 -26.97
CA GLY A 45 15.14 -17.99 -27.03
C GLY A 45 14.52 -18.57 -28.30
N ALA A 46 13.39 -18.03 -28.76
CA ALA A 46 12.76 -18.44 -30.02
C ALA A 46 13.63 -18.15 -31.25
N ARG A 47 14.19 -16.93 -31.34
CA ARG A 47 15.11 -16.53 -32.43
C ARG A 47 16.36 -17.40 -32.48
N LEU A 48 16.96 -17.67 -31.32
CA LEU A 48 18.10 -18.57 -31.22
C LEU A 48 17.72 -19.96 -31.73
N ASN A 49 16.67 -20.58 -31.19
CA ASN A 49 16.22 -21.91 -31.61
C ASN A 49 15.92 -22.00 -33.10
N GLN A 50 15.35 -20.94 -33.70
CA GLN A 50 15.13 -20.87 -35.15
C GLN A 50 16.45 -20.86 -35.91
N SER A 51 17.43 -20.03 -35.50
CA SER A 51 18.76 -19.98 -36.13
C SER A 51 19.50 -21.33 -36.11
N TRP A 52 19.30 -22.12 -35.05
CA TRP A 52 19.87 -23.48 -34.95
C TRP A 52 19.20 -24.49 -35.87
N ARG A 53 17.90 -24.35 -36.12
CA ARG A 53 17.13 -25.23 -37.02
C ARG A 53 17.40 -24.94 -38.49
N GLU A 54 17.76 -23.71 -38.84
CA GLU A 54 17.82 -23.23 -40.22
C GLU A 54 19.19 -23.36 -40.92
N GLY A 55 20.29 -23.74 -40.27
CA GLY A 55 21.49 -24.04 -41.08
C GLY A 55 22.80 -24.38 -40.38
N GLY A 56 23.20 -25.66 -40.51
CA GLY A 56 24.62 -26.06 -40.57
C GLY A 56 25.02 -27.26 -39.70
N VAL A 57 26.02 -28.02 -40.16
CA VAL A 57 26.71 -29.06 -39.37
C VAL A 57 27.29 -28.39 -38.11
N VAL A 58 26.75 -28.74 -36.94
CA VAL A 58 27.13 -28.14 -35.66
C VAL A 58 28.44 -28.79 -35.20
N VAL A 59 29.53 -28.02 -35.23
CA VAL A 59 30.82 -28.41 -34.64
C VAL A 59 30.64 -28.57 -33.12
N ALA A 60 31.38 -29.48 -32.47
CA ALA A 60 31.26 -29.73 -31.03
C ALA A 60 31.33 -28.45 -30.16
N ALA A 61 32.12 -27.44 -30.58
CA ALA A 61 32.22 -26.15 -29.92
C ALA A 61 30.92 -25.33 -29.95
N THR A 62 30.16 -25.36 -31.06
CA THR A 62 28.86 -24.68 -31.15
C THR A 62 27.77 -25.41 -30.36
N ALA A 63 27.85 -26.74 -30.26
CA ALA A 63 26.96 -27.52 -29.39
C ALA A 63 27.21 -27.24 -27.88
N GLN A 64 28.48 -27.13 -27.47
CA GLN A 64 28.82 -26.75 -26.09
C GLN A 64 28.33 -25.34 -25.74
N LEU A 65 28.55 -24.36 -26.63
CA LEU A 65 28.01 -23.00 -26.47
C LEU A 65 26.49 -23.01 -26.32
N ALA A 66 25.77 -23.77 -27.16
CA ALA A 66 24.33 -23.90 -27.04
C ALA A 66 23.88 -24.44 -25.67
N GLY A 67 24.60 -25.43 -25.12
CA GLY A 67 24.37 -25.94 -23.77
C GLY A 67 24.57 -24.88 -22.69
N TYR A 68 25.64 -24.09 -22.76
CA TYR A 68 25.86 -22.97 -21.83
C TYR A 68 24.75 -21.92 -21.92
N PHE A 69 24.32 -21.56 -23.14
CA PHE A 69 23.24 -20.59 -23.35
C PHE A 69 21.89 -21.11 -22.85
N ALA A 70 21.56 -22.38 -23.08
CA ALA A 70 20.33 -22.99 -22.58
C ALA A 70 20.28 -22.95 -21.05
N ASN A 71 21.38 -23.32 -20.39
CA ASN A 71 21.50 -23.24 -18.94
C ASN A 71 21.41 -21.81 -18.41
N ALA A 72 22.08 -20.85 -19.07
CA ALA A 72 22.01 -19.44 -18.68
C ALA A 72 20.58 -18.88 -18.82
N SER A 73 19.87 -19.26 -19.89
CA SER A 73 18.49 -18.85 -20.14
C SER A 73 17.53 -19.44 -19.10
N TYR A 74 17.69 -20.72 -18.77
CA TYR A 74 16.89 -21.37 -17.72
C TYR A 74 17.11 -20.74 -16.34
N ASN A 75 18.37 -20.43 -16.01
CA ASN A 75 18.71 -19.73 -14.77
C ASN A 75 18.09 -18.33 -14.72
N ALA A 76 18.12 -17.59 -15.84
CA ALA A 76 17.49 -16.28 -15.93
C ALA A 76 15.96 -16.35 -15.75
N ASP A 77 15.28 -17.31 -16.38
CA ASP A 77 13.83 -17.49 -16.22
C ASP A 77 13.46 -17.89 -14.79
N THR A 78 14.28 -18.74 -14.15
CA THR A 78 14.11 -19.11 -12.74
C THR A 78 14.25 -17.90 -11.82
N GLN A 79 15.28 -17.07 -12.03
CA GLN A 79 15.51 -15.84 -11.25
C GLN A 79 14.35 -14.85 -11.42
N ILE A 80 13.89 -14.64 -12.65
CA ILE A 80 12.79 -13.72 -12.94
C ILE A 80 11.47 -14.24 -12.35
N SER A 81 11.22 -15.55 -12.41
CA SER A 81 10.06 -16.17 -11.77
C SER A 81 10.08 -16.01 -10.25
N ALA A 82 11.24 -16.18 -9.61
CA ALA A 82 11.40 -15.94 -8.18
C ALA A 82 11.18 -14.46 -7.82
N MET A 83 11.71 -13.53 -8.62
CA MET A 83 11.45 -12.11 -8.47
C MET A 83 9.96 -11.78 -8.62
N GLU A 84 9.28 -12.37 -9.61
CA GLU A 84 7.84 -12.18 -9.82
C GLU A 84 7.04 -12.62 -8.58
N GLN A 85 7.35 -13.81 -8.04
CA GLN A 85 6.70 -14.34 -6.84
C GLN A 85 6.93 -13.43 -5.63
N GLN A 86 8.16 -12.95 -5.43
CA GLN A 86 8.50 -12.03 -4.35
C GLN A 86 7.74 -10.71 -4.46
N VAL A 87 7.71 -10.09 -5.64
CA VAL A 87 7.01 -8.81 -5.86
C VAL A 87 5.50 -8.99 -5.70
N ARG A 88 4.93 -10.11 -6.17
CA ARG A 88 3.50 -10.45 -5.94
C ARG A 88 3.19 -10.63 -4.46
N ALA A 89 4.05 -11.30 -3.70
CA ALA A 89 3.88 -11.46 -2.26
C ALA A 89 3.93 -10.09 -1.54
N GLN A 90 4.88 -9.22 -1.91
CA GLN A 90 4.95 -7.84 -1.40
C GLN A 90 3.70 -7.03 -1.74
N LEU A 91 3.17 -7.18 -2.97
CA LEU A 91 1.95 -6.50 -3.39
C LEU A 91 0.74 -6.95 -2.56
N ASN A 92 0.59 -8.26 -2.34
CA ASN A 92 -0.49 -8.80 -1.52
C ASN A 92 -0.40 -8.28 -0.07
N ALA A 93 0.80 -8.24 0.51
CA ALA A 93 1.02 -7.69 1.85
C ALA A 93 0.68 -6.18 1.90
N ALA A 94 1.08 -5.40 0.88
CA ALA A 94 0.76 -3.98 0.79
C ALA A 94 -0.76 -3.75 0.69
N LEU A 95 -1.48 -4.58 -0.06
CA LEU A 95 -2.95 -4.53 -0.16
C LEU A 95 -3.64 -4.83 1.18
N GLN A 96 -3.20 -5.86 1.91
CA GLN A 96 -3.71 -6.18 3.25
C GLN A 96 -3.43 -5.05 4.26
N ASN A 97 -2.22 -4.47 4.20
CA ASN A 97 -1.86 -3.33 5.02
C ASN A 97 -2.73 -2.10 4.71
N LEU A 98 -3.03 -1.86 3.43
CA LEU A 98 -3.93 -0.78 3.01
C LEU A 98 -5.32 -0.94 3.62
N GLU A 99 -5.89 -2.14 3.56
CA GLU A 99 -7.20 -2.43 4.16
C GLU A 99 -7.20 -2.16 5.67
N THR A 100 -6.17 -2.64 6.37
CA THR A 100 -6.00 -2.42 7.82
C THR A 100 -5.92 -0.94 8.17
N VAL A 101 -5.15 -0.15 7.41
CA VAL A 101 -5.04 1.30 7.62
C VAL A 101 -6.35 2.01 7.31
N GLN A 102 -7.05 1.62 6.25
CA GLN A 102 -8.36 2.20 5.92
C GLN A 102 -9.39 1.91 7.00
N GLU A 103 -9.43 0.69 7.54
CA GLU A 103 -10.30 0.34 8.66
C GLU A 103 -9.97 1.19 9.90
N ARG A 104 -8.68 1.29 10.24
CA ARG A 104 -8.22 2.15 11.34
C ARG A 104 -8.67 3.61 11.16
N ARG A 105 -8.61 4.14 9.95
CA ARG A 105 -9.10 5.50 9.64
C ARG A 105 -10.60 5.63 9.81
N ARG A 106 -11.40 4.64 9.40
CA ARG A 106 -12.86 4.63 9.64
C ARG A 106 -13.15 4.68 11.14
N ASN A 107 -12.44 3.88 11.93
CA ASN A 107 -12.59 3.85 13.39
C ASN A 107 -12.17 5.18 14.06
N LEU A 108 -11.08 5.80 13.58
CA LEU A 108 -10.64 7.12 14.05
C LEU A 108 -11.66 8.22 13.72
N LYS A 109 -12.24 8.20 12.51
CA LYS A 109 -13.30 9.14 12.11
C LYS A 109 -14.55 8.98 12.98
N GLN A 110 -14.97 7.74 13.25
CA GLN A 110 -16.10 7.48 14.14
C GLN A 110 -15.80 7.96 15.57
N SER A 111 -14.61 7.67 16.08
CA SER A 111 -14.19 8.13 17.41
C SER A 111 -14.13 9.65 17.50
N ALA A 112 -13.69 10.34 16.45
CA ALA A 112 -13.65 11.80 16.40
C ALA A 112 -15.06 12.42 16.43
N ARG A 113 -16.02 11.83 15.70
CA ARG A 113 -17.43 12.26 15.74
C ARG A 113 -18.00 12.13 17.15
N ASN A 114 -17.83 10.97 17.77
CA ASN A 114 -18.31 10.72 19.14
C ASN A 114 -17.65 11.67 20.15
N ALA A 115 -16.34 11.92 20.02
CA ALA A 115 -15.62 12.82 20.92
C ALA A 115 -16.10 14.28 20.78
N ASN A 116 -16.41 14.73 19.56
CA ASN A 116 -16.96 16.08 19.34
C ASN A 116 -18.37 16.21 19.94
N GLN A 117 -19.25 15.22 19.74
CA GLN A 117 -20.59 15.22 20.34
C GLN A 117 -20.56 15.32 21.87
N ILE A 118 -19.61 14.64 22.52
CA ILE A 118 -19.42 14.73 23.98
C ILE A 118 -18.96 16.14 24.38
N VAL A 119 -18.03 16.73 23.64
CA VAL A 119 -17.53 18.09 23.91
C VAL A 119 -18.65 19.11 23.72
N ASP A 120 -19.45 18.99 22.66
CA ASP A 120 -20.57 19.88 22.38
C ASP A 120 -21.64 19.79 23.49
N ALA A 121 -22.02 18.56 23.89
CA ALA A 121 -22.96 18.35 24.98
C ALA A 121 -22.44 18.85 26.35
N GLU A 122 -21.13 18.75 26.61
CA GLU A 122 -20.52 19.35 27.79
C GLU A 122 -20.51 20.88 27.74
N ALA A 123 -20.30 21.47 26.56
CA ALA A 123 -20.35 22.91 26.37
C ALA A 123 -21.76 23.46 26.59
N GLU A 124 -22.79 22.81 26.04
CA GLU A 124 -24.20 23.14 26.27
C GLU A 124 -24.55 23.09 27.76
N ARG A 125 -24.20 22.00 28.46
CA ARG A 125 -24.45 21.88 29.91
C ARG A 125 -23.73 22.93 30.74
N ARG A 126 -22.54 23.38 30.32
CA ARG A 126 -21.82 24.46 31.01
C ARG A 126 -22.52 25.80 30.79
N GLN A 127 -22.92 26.08 29.55
CA GLN A 127 -23.67 27.29 29.22
C GLN A 127 -24.99 27.36 30.00
N ASP A 128 -25.73 26.25 30.13
CA ASP A 128 -26.96 26.20 30.93
C ASP A 128 -26.71 26.45 32.42
N ARG A 129 -25.61 25.92 32.97
CA ARG A 129 -25.21 26.17 34.37
C ARG A 129 -24.79 27.62 34.59
N ASP A 130 -24.04 28.21 33.67
CA ASP A 130 -23.60 29.59 33.76
C ASP A 130 -24.80 30.55 33.65
N LEU A 131 -25.75 30.26 32.77
CA LEU A 131 -27.02 31.00 32.66
C LEU A 131 -27.84 30.89 33.95
N THR A 132 -28.08 29.68 34.46
CA THR A 132 -28.87 29.48 35.69
C THR A 132 -28.20 30.09 36.93
N SER A 133 -26.86 30.06 37.02
CA SER A 133 -26.10 30.73 38.09
C SER A 133 -26.29 32.26 38.10
N GLN A 134 -26.35 32.89 36.92
CA GLN A 134 -26.60 34.33 36.79
C GLN A 134 -27.99 34.76 37.27
N TYR A 135 -29.01 33.90 37.16
CA TYR A 135 -30.36 34.20 37.62
C TYR A 135 -30.54 34.06 39.14
N HIS A 136 -29.75 33.23 39.82
CA HIS A 136 -29.82 33.05 41.28
C HIS A 136 -28.91 34.00 42.07
N GLY A 137 -28.07 34.80 41.41
CA GLY A 137 -27.08 35.69 42.03
C GLY A 137 -27.54 37.11 42.38
N LYS A 138 -28.80 37.50 42.17
CA LYS A 138 -29.30 38.81 42.62
C LYS A 138 -29.96 38.69 44.00
N PRO A 139 -29.33 39.15 45.10
CA PRO A 139 -30.07 39.36 46.33
C PRO A 139 -31.16 40.38 46.04
N ARG A 140 -32.41 39.99 46.28
CA ARG A 140 -33.51 40.97 46.34
C ARG A 140 -33.13 41.95 47.44
N LEU A 141 -32.85 43.20 47.06
CA LEU A 141 -32.82 44.33 47.99
C LEU A 141 -34.21 44.40 48.61
N SER A 142 -34.36 43.78 49.78
CA SER A 142 -35.51 43.96 50.65
C SER A 142 -35.43 45.37 51.22
N GLN A 143 -36.44 46.17 50.88
CA GLN A 143 -36.77 47.47 51.43
C GLN A 143 -37.01 47.40 52.94
#